data_AF-A0A928RLV8-F1
#
_entry.id   AF-A0A928RLV8-F1
#
_cell.length_a   1.000
_cell.length_b   1.000
_cell.length_c   1.000
_cell.angle_alpha   90.00
_cell.angle_beta   90.00
_cell.angle_gamma   90.00
#
_symmetry.space_group_name_H-M   'P 1'
#
loop_
_entity.id
_entity.type
_entity.pdbx_description
1 polymer ?
#
loop_
_entity_poly.entity_id
_entity_poly.type
_entity_poly.pdbx_seq_one_letter_code
_entity_poly.pdbx_strand_id
1 'polypeptide(L)'
;MVAQADYFCTSSCSSPNKNISRTSEGLYCHHIDEDKAFKLSEKEYALKYPFDYQKAERLVYCNLLEHLLLHIKIAEKNKDIEMPNVQELGIGGAVFICWDINSCYYRSIPEWKNATRSKIINDTNNYIDILKYFLRITQSDSRYNRIVTKETIARDFRGNIVVEVFERI
;
A
#
# COMPACT_ATOMS: atom_id res chain seq x y z
N MET A 1 9.36 -3.17 12.45
CA MET A 1 10.52 -2.37 12.90
C MET A 1 10.15 -0.90 12.84
N VAL A 2 10.46 -0.12 13.87
CA VAL A 2 10.16 1.33 13.97
C VAL A 2 11.18 2.12 13.14
N ALA A 3 10.79 3.25 12.57
CA ALA A 3 11.74 4.12 11.87
C ALA A 3 12.73 4.78 12.83
N GLN A 4 13.91 5.14 12.31
CA GLN A 4 14.95 5.85 13.07
C GLN A 4 14.96 7.35 12.79
N ALA A 5 14.09 7.81 11.90
CA ALA A 5 13.98 9.20 11.52
C ALA A 5 12.53 9.53 11.13
N ASP A 6 12.18 10.81 11.23
CA ASP A 6 10.91 11.33 10.74
C ASP A 6 10.84 11.20 9.21
N TYR A 7 9.63 11.04 8.66
CA TYR A 7 9.43 10.87 7.23
C TYR A 7 9.85 12.11 6.44
N PHE A 8 9.44 13.29 6.88
CA PHE A 8 9.94 14.57 6.36
C PHE A 8 10.98 15.18 7.31
N CYS A 9 11.98 15.87 6.76
CA CYS A 9 13.04 16.49 7.56
C CYS A 9 12.52 17.58 8.52
N THR A 10 11.45 18.27 8.14
CA THR A 10 10.92 19.45 8.83
C THR A 10 9.40 19.52 8.68
N SER A 11 8.76 20.31 9.55
CA SER A 11 7.30 20.57 9.53
C SER A 11 6.78 21.24 8.26
N SER A 12 7.66 21.79 7.43
CA SER A 12 7.32 22.29 6.09
C SER A 12 7.14 21.19 5.04
N CYS A 13 7.40 19.92 5.41
CA CYS A 13 7.31 18.74 4.54
C CYS A 13 8.02 18.93 3.18
N SER A 14 9.09 19.73 3.15
CA SER A 14 9.73 20.17 1.91
C SER A 14 10.51 19.06 1.22
N SER A 15 11.07 18.14 2.00
CA SER A 15 11.88 17.02 1.52
C SER A 15 11.71 15.80 2.43
N PRO A 16 11.46 14.60 1.87
CA PRO A 16 11.54 13.37 2.62
C PRO A 16 12.95 13.17 3.17
N ASN A 17 13.05 12.55 4.35
CA ASN A 17 14.31 12.20 4.95
C ASN A 17 14.97 11.07 4.16
N LYS A 18 16.20 11.29 3.69
CA LYS A 18 16.93 10.29 2.89
C LYS A 18 17.19 8.99 3.66
N ASN A 19 17.25 9.07 4.99
CA ASN A 19 17.48 7.92 5.86
C ASN A 19 16.21 7.07 6.08
N ILE A 20 15.05 7.50 5.57
CA ILE A 20 13.81 6.73 5.69
C ILE A 20 13.71 5.61 4.64
N SER A 21 14.43 5.71 3.52
CA SER A 21 14.35 4.70 2.48
C SER A 21 15.10 3.44 2.87
N ARG A 22 14.38 2.30 2.86
CA ARG A 22 14.93 0.95 3.02
C ARG A 22 14.58 0.06 1.83
N THR A 23 14.34 0.67 0.67
CA THR A 23 13.95 -0.04 -0.55
C THR A 23 15.06 -0.97 -1.05
N SER A 24 16.33 -0.64 -0.81
CA SER A 24 17.46 -1.54 -1.07
C SER A 24 17.39 -2.84 -0.27
N GLU A 25 16.68 -2.85 0.85
CA GLU A 25 16.39 -4.03 1.66
C GLU A 25 15.06 -4.68 1.28
N GLY A 26 14.33 -4.17 0.28
CA GLY A 26 12.98 -4.62 -0.08
C GLY A 26 11.88 -4.19 0.90
N LEU A 27 12.14 -3.17 1.73
CA LEU A 27 11.20 -2.66 2.72
C LEU A 27 10.69 -1.27 2.36
N TYR A 28 9.44 -1.01 2.71
CA TYR A 28 8.72 0.22 2.44
C TYR A 28 8.28 0.85 3.77
N CYS A 29 8.43 2.15 3.88
CA CYS A 29 7.94 2.92 5.01
C CYS A 29 6.44 3.17 4.82
N HIS A 30 5.64 2.95 5.86
CA HIS A 30 4.22 3.21 5.90
C HIS A 30 3.87 4.02 7.16
N HIS A 31 2.99 5.01 7.01
CA HIS A 31 2.50 5.84 8.10
C HIS A 31 1.31 5.16 8.78
N ILE A 32 1.39 4.92 10.09
CA ILE A 32 0.29 4.22 10.80
C ILE A 32 -0.99 5.06 10.87
N ASP A 33 -0.88 6.39 10.71
CA ASP A 33 -2.01 7.32 10.73
C ASP A 33 -2.71 7.48 9.38
N GLU A 34 -2.33 6.71 8.35
CA GLU A 34 -3.12 6.64 7.12
C GLU A 34 -4.51 6.03 7.33
N ASP A 35 -4.79 5.51 8.53
CA ASP A 35 -6.14 5.18 9.00
C ASP A 35 -7.02 6.40 9.29
N LYS A 36 -6.43 7.59 9.44
CA LYS A 36 -7.11 8.86 9.74
C LYS A 36 -6.85 9.96 8.71
N ALA A 37 -5.72 9.88 8.00
CA ALA A 37 -5.23 10.94 7.13
C ALA A 37 -4.78 10.40 5.77
N PHE A 38 -5.23 11.04 4.70
CA PHE A 38 -4.92 10.57 3.35
C PHE A 38 -3.53 11.05 2.87
N LYS A 39 -2.76 10.16 2.24
CA LYS A 39 -1.51 10.44 1.51
C LYS A 39 -0.44 11.17 2.34
N LEU A 40 -0.07 10.61 3.48
CA LEU A 40 0.89 11.26 4.38
C LEU A 40 2.32 11.31 3.83
N SER A 41 2.59 10.58 2.75
CA SER A 41 3.84 10.62 1.97
C SER A 41 3.90 11.77 0.96
N GLU A 42 2.78 12.39 0.60
CA GLU A 42 2.70 13.48 -0.37
C GLU A 42 2.63 14.84 0.36
N LYS A 43 3.60 15.72 0.09
CA LYS A 43 3.75 17.03 0.77
C LYS A 43 2.44 17.82 0.84
N GLU A 44 1.72 17.90 -0.27
CA GLU A 44 0.47 18.67 -0.41
C GLU A 44 -0.63 18.22 0.55
N TYR A 45 -0.64 16.95 0.93
CA TYR A 45 -1.58 16.37 1.86
C TYR A 45 -1.02 16.34 3.28
N ALA A 46 0.25 15.99 3.45
CA ALA A 46 0.92 15.94 4.75
C ALA A 46 0.83 17.26 5.53
N LEU A 47 0.94 18.41 4.86
CA LEU A 47 0.83 19.73 5.47
C LEU A 47 -0.55 20.04 6.07
N LYS A 48 -1.59 19.28 5.72
CA LYS A 48 -2.96 19.45 6.23
C LYS A 48 -3.17 18.76 7.59
N TYR A 49 -2.19 17.99 8.05
CA TYR A 49 -2.26 17.17 9.26
C TYR A 49 -1.14 17.53 10.24
N PRO A 50 -1.26 17.18 11.53
CA PRO A 50 -0.19 17.40 12.50
C PRO A 50 1.12 16.79 12.06
N PHE A 51 2.22 17.55 12.22
CA PHE A 51 3.55 17.04 11.88
C PHE A 51 3.93 15.80 12.70
N ASP A 52 3.30 15.59 13.86
CA ASP A 52 3.46 14.39 14.66
C ASP A 52 3.22 13.11 13.86
N TYR A 53 2.33 13.12 12.86
CA TYR A 53 2.06 11.95 11.99
C TYR A 53 3.29 11.55 11.15
N GLN A 54 4.26 12.44 11.01
CA GLN A 54 5.51 12.22 10.28
C GLN A 54 6.63 11.70 11.19
N LYS A 55 6.40 11.58 12.51
CA LYS A 55 7.41 11.19 13.50
C LYS A 55 7.82 9.74 13.36
N ALA A 56 9.09 9.46 13.61
CA ALA A 56 9.69 8.13 13.47
C ALA A 56 8.89 7.01 14.19
N GLU A 57 8.39 7.28 15.40
CA GLU A 57 7.57 6.35 16.18
C GLU A 57 6.19 6.05 15.59
N ARG A 58 5.77 6.83 14.58
CA ARG A 58 4.50 6.67 13.85
C ARG A 58 4.70 6.05 12.46
N LEU A 59 5.91 5.56 12.18
CA LEU A 59 6.29 4.93 10.93
C LEU A 59 6.68 3.47 11.15
N VAL A 60 6.26 2.62 10.23
CA VAL A 60 6.61 1.20 10.24
C VAL A 60 7.22 0.79 8.90
N TYR A 61 8.15 -0.16 8.95
CA TYR A 61 8.64 -0.82 7.75
C TYR A 61 7.94 -2.14 7.50
N CYS A 62 7.51 -2.33 6.25
CA CYS A 62 6.81 -3.50 5.77
C CYS A 62 7.35 -3.95 4.40
N ASN A 63 7.27 -5.25 4.12
CA ASN A 63 7.38 -5.75 2.74
C ASN A 63 6.06 -5.47 1.98
N LEU A 64 6.01 -5.73 0.67
CA LEU A 64 4.80 -5.40 -0.12
C LEU A 64 3.54 -6.15 0.32
N LEU A 65 3.63 -7.41 0.78
CA LEU A 65 2.46 -8.17 1.24
C LEU A 65 1.91 -7.61 2.56
N GLU A 66 2.81 -7.29 3.48
CA GLU A 66 2.46 -6.62 4.74
C GLU A 66 1.87 -5.23 4.46
N HIS A 67 2.45 -4.48 3.53
CA HIS A 67 1.97 -3.16 3.12
C HIS A 67 0.55 -3.23 2.54
N LEU A 68 0.31 -4.20 1.64
CA LEU A 68 -1.01 -4.46 1.08
C LEU A 68 -2.02 -4.75 2.19
N LEU A 69 -1.67 -5.65 3.12
CA LEU A 69 -2.56 -6.03 4.21
C LEU A 69 -2.89 -4.85 5.14
N LEU A 70 -1.92 -3.96 5.40
CA LEU A 70 -2.14 -2.73 6.18
C LEU A 70 -3.19 -1.83 5.50
N HIS A 71 -3.06 -1.58 4.20
CA HIS A 71 -4.05 -0.78 3.47
C HIS A 71 -5.43 -1.43 3.41
N ILE A 72 -5.51 -2.76 3.25
CA ILE A 72 -6.78 -3.50 3.32
C ILE A 72 -7.42 -3.35 4.71
N LYS A 73 -6.62 -3.41 5.78
CA LYS A 73 -7.10 -3.24 7.15
C LYS A 73 -7.59 -1.82 7.44
N ILE A 74 -6.92 -0.81 6.87
CA ILE A 74 -7.41 0.57 6.91
C ILE A 74 -8.77 0.68 6.22
N ALA A 75 -8.91 0.10 5.02
CA ALA A 75 -10.16 0.10 4.28
C ALA A 75 -11.28 -0.62 5.05
N GLU A 76 -11.00 -1.80 5.62
CA GLU A 76 -11.97 -2.54 6.45
C GLU A 76 -12.42 -1.74 7.67
N LYS A 77 -11.49 -1.05 8.36
CA LYS A 77 -11.79 -0.22 9.53
C LYS A 77 -12.71 0.94 9.18
N ASN A 78 -12.51 1.55 8.01
CA ASN A 78 -13.19 2.78 7.62
C ASN A 78 -14.43 2.55 6.74
N LYS A 79 -14.74 1.31 6.35
CA LYS A 79 -15.81 0.98 5.41
C LYS A 79 -17.21 1.47 5.84
N ASP A 80 -17.47 1.46 7.14
CA ASP A 80 -18.79 1.79 7.73
C ASP A 80 -18.87 3.27 8.17
N ILE A 81 -17.82 4.07 7.91
CA ILE A 81 -17.80 5.49 8.29
C ILE A 81 -18.43 6.32 7.17
N GLU A 82 -19.59 6.92 7.46
CA GLU A 82 -20.31 7.81 6.53
C GLU A 82 -19.71 9.23 6.51
N MET A 83 -18.41 9.34 6.21
CA MET A 83 -17.74 10.62 5.99
C MET A 83 -17.07 10.65 4.60
N PRO A 84 -17.29 11.72 3.81
CA PRO A 84 -16.63 11.87 2.52
C PRO A 84 -15.10 11.72 2.65
N ASN A 85 -14.47 11.02 1.71
CA ASN A 85 -13.03 10.76 1.63
C ASN A 85 -12.44 9.83 2.72
N VAL A 86 -13.10 9.63 3.87
CA VAL A 86 -12.63 8.71 4.92
C VAL A 86 -12.85 7.25 4.51
N GLN A 87 -13.99 6.98 3.89
CA GLN A 87 -14.36 5.66 3.38
C GLN A 87 -13.35 5.13 2.33
N GLU A 88 -12.65 6.01 1.61
CA GLU A 88 -11.70 5.63 0.56
C GLU A 88 -10.26 5.43 1.07
N LEU A 89 -10.02 5.67 2.36
CA LEU A 89 -8.71 5.43 2.97
C LEU A 89 -8.33 3.96 2.81
N GLY A 90 -7.08 3.72 2.42
CA GLY A 90 -6.55 2.37 2.18
C GLY A 90 -6.88 1.80 0.80
N ILE A 91 -8.02 2.14 0.17
CA ILE A 91 -8.43 1.53 -1.11
C ILE A 91 -7.42 1.81 -2.24
N GLY A 92 -7.09 3.09 -2.45
CA GLY A 92 -6.15 3.48 -3.51
C GLY A 92 -4.76 2.85 -3.31
N GLY A 93 -4.24 2.92 -2.09
CA GLY A 93 -2.94 2.33 -1.72
C GLY A 93 -2.91 0.81 -1.95
N ALA A 94 -3.96 0.10 -1.52
CA ALA A 94 -4.08 -1.35 -1.74
C ALA A 94 -4.05 -1.70 -3.24
N VAL A 95 -4.81 -1.00 -4.08
CA VAL A 95 -4.82 -1.25 -5.53
C VAL A 95 -3.45 -1.01 -6.16
N PHE A 96 -2.78 0.10 -5.81
CA PHE A 96 -1.42 0.37 -6.32
C PHE A 96 -0.40 -0.70 -5.90
N ILE A 97 -0.51 -1.22 -4.67
CA ILE A 97 0.41 -2.26 -4.18
C ILE A 97 0.13 -3.60 -4.87
N CYS A 98 -1.14 -3.94 -5.17
CA CYS A 98 -1.45 -5.10 -6.00
C CYS A 98 -0.72 -5.01 -7.34
N TRP A 99 -0.72 -3.85 -7.99
CA TRP A 99 0.00 -3.64 -9.26
C TRP A 99 1.51 -3.80 -9.12
N ASP A 100 2.08 -3.38 -7.99
CA ASP A 100 3.51 -3.57 -7.70
C ASP A 100 3.86 -5.05 -7.52
N ILE A 101 3.11 -5.75 -6.67
CA ILE A 101 3.29 -7.18 -6.42
C ILE A 101 3.13 -7.97 -7.72
N ASN A 102 2.10 -7.68 -8.51
CA ASN A 102 1.85 -8.28 -9.81
C ASN A 102 3.03 -8.08 -10.78
N SER A 103 3.62 -6.88 -10.78
CA SER A 103 4.81 -6.58 -11.58
C SER A 103 6.03 -7.42 -11.16
N CYS A 104 6.10 -7.85 -9.90
CA CYS A 104 7.19 -8.68 -9.37
C CYS A 104 7.11 -10.16 -9.82
N TYR A 105 5.95 -10.64 -10.30
CA TYR A 105 5.82 -12.02 -10.80
C TYR A 105 6.40 -12.21 -12.21
N TYR A 106 6.56 -11.14 -13.00
CA TYR A 106 7.09 -11.22 -14.36
C TYR A 106 8.63 -11.20 -14.44
N ARG A 107 9.17 -11.57 -15.62
CA ARG A 107 10.59 -11.90 -15.81
C ARG A 107 11.56 -10.73 -15.76
N SER A 108 11.13 -9.50 -16.05
CA SER A 108 12.03 -8.34 -16.06
C SER A 108 11.49 -7.23 -15.16
N ILE A 109 12.13 -7.07 -14.01
CA ILE A 109 11.96 -5.93 -13.11
C ILE A 109 13.27 -5.13 -13.08
N PRO A 110 13.21 -3.81 -12.80
CA PRO A 110 14.41 -3.03 -12.54
C PRO A 110 15.24 -3.66 -11.42
N GLU A 111 16.58 -3.61 -11.54
CA GLU A 111 17.51 -4.23 -10.59
C GLU A 111 17.25 -3.83 -9.14
N TRP A 112 16.91 -2.56 -8.90
CA TRP A 112 16.61 -2.04 -7.57
C TRP A 112 15.40 -2.70 -6.90
N LYS A 113 14.50 -3.36 -7.66
CA LYS A 113 13.36 -4.13 -7.13
C LYS A 113 13.70 -5.60 -6.80
N ASN A 114 14.92 -6.06 -7.07
CA ASN A 114 15.30 -7.46 -6.79
C ASN A 114 15.13 -7.82 -5.31
N ALA A 115 15.52 -6.93 -4.39
CA ALA A 115 15.33 -7.12 -2.96
C ALA A 115 13.84 -7.20 -2.58
N THR A 116 13.01 -6.30 -3.12
CA THR A 116 11.54 -6.34 -2.94
C THR A 116 10.96 -7.68 -3.40
N ARG A 117 11.28 -8.10 -4.63
CA ARG A 117 10.80 -9.37 -5.20
C ARG A 117 11.21 -10.55 -4.33
N SER A 118 12.46 -10.59 -3.89
CA SER A 118 13.00 -11.71 -3.09
C SER A 118 12.22 -11.96 -1.80
N LYS A 119 11.60 -10.93 -1.22
CA LYS A 119 10.80 -11.05 0.01
C LYS A 119 9.43 -11.67 -0.18
N ILE A 120 8.86 -11.59 -1.38
CA ILE A 120 7.44 -11.93 -1.60
C ILE A 120 7.25 -13.07 -2.62
N ILE A 121 8.23 -13.35 -3.47
CA ILE A 121 8.06 -14.23 -4.63
C ILE A 121 7.72 -15.68 -4.27
N ASN A 122 8.11 -16.14 -3.08
CA ASN A 122 7.83 -17.49 -2.60
C ASN A 122 6.50 -17.61 -1.85
N ASP A 123 5.76 -16.49 -1.70
CA ASP A 123 4.57 -16.43 -0.86
C ASP A 123 3.30 -16.12 -1.66
N THR A 124 3.20 -16.71 -2.84
CA THR A 124 2.09 -16.50 -3.77
C THR A 124 0.75 -16.92 -3.16
N ASN A 125 0.72 -17.96 -2.31
CA ASN A 125 -0.53 -18.43 -1.70
C ASN A 125 -1.09 -17.39 -0.73
N ASN A 126 -0.26 -16.83 0.15
CA ASN A 126 -0.70 -15.76 1.04
C ASN A 126 -1.14 -14.54 0.24
N TYR A 127 -0.45 -14.21 -0.86
CA TYR A 127 -0.90 -13.13 -1.74
C TYR A 127 -2.32 -13.37 -2.29
N ILE A 128 -2.61 -14.56 -2.81
CA ILE A 128 -3.94 -14.91 -3.31
C ILE A 128 -5.00 -14.82 -2.20
N ASP A 129 -4.68 -15.29 -0.98
CA ASP A 129 -5.60 -15.21 0.15
C ASP A 129 -5.87 -13.76 0.59
N ILE A 130 -4.85 -12.89 0.54
CA ILE A 130 -4.99 -11.46 0.77
C ILE A 130 -5.90 -10.82 -0.29
N LEU A 131 -5.75 -11.16 -1.57
CA LEU A 131 -6.61 -10.63 -2.64
C LEU A 131 -8.06 -11.08 -2.51
N LYS A 132 -8.29 -12.36 -2.19
CA LYS A 132 -9.64 -12.88 -1.90
C LYS A 132 -10.27 -12.17 -0.72
N TYR A 133 -9.48 -11.92 0.31
CA TYR A 133 -9.93 -11.15 1.46
C TYR A 133 -10.27 -9.70 1.07
N PHE A 134 -9.43 -9.06 0.26
CA PHE A 134 -9.67 -7.70 -0.22
C PHE A 134 -10.98 -7.61 -1.01
N LEU A 135 -11.19 -8.53 -1.95
CA LEU A 135 -12.44 -8.64 -2.70
C LEU A 135 -13.65 -8.83 -1.77
N ARG A 136 -13.55 -9.73 -0.79
CA ARG A 136 -14.65 -9.99 0.15
C ARG A 136 -15.08 -8.73 0.91
N ILE A 137 -14.13 -7.91 1.37
CA ILE A 137 -14.48 -6.70 2.15
C ILE A 137 -15.02 -5.57 1.28
N THR A 138 -14.74 -5.56 -0.03
CA THR A 138 -15.17 -4.49 -0.95
C THR A 138 -16.39 -4.86 -1.79
N GLN A 139 -16.66 -6.15 -2.02
CA GLN A 139 -17.75 -6.63 -2.88
C GLN A 139 -19.14 -6.19 -2.41
N SER A 140 -19.37 -6.13 -1.10
CA SER A 140 -20.66 -5.74 -0.52
C SER A 140 -20.94 -4.24 -0.62
N ASP A 141 -19.93 -3.43 -0.98
CA ASP A 141 -20.04 -1.99 -1.05
C ASP A 141 -20.02 -1.50 -2.49
N SER A 142 -21.13 -0.91 -2.94
CA SER A 142 -21.28 -0.43 -4.32
C SER A 142 -20.27 0.68 -4.69
N ARG A 143 -19.70 1.37 -3.69
CA ARG A 143 -18.65 2.38 -3.86
C ARG A 143 -17.33 1.72 -4.25
N TYR A 144 -16.95 0.66 -3.54
CA TYR A 144 -15.67 -0.02 -3.77
C TYR A 144 -15.71 -1.03 -4.90
N ASN A 145 -16.84 -1.71 -5.15
CA ASN A 145 -16.98 -2.67 -6.24
C ASN A 145 -16.59 -2.07 -7.61
N ARG A 146 -16.86 -0.77 -7.83
CA ARG A 146 -16.45 -0.08 -9.06
C ARG A 146 -14.93 0.11 -9.21
N ILE A 147 -14.21 0.15 -8.09
CA ILE A 147 -12.77 0.41 -8.04
C ILE A 147 -12.01 -0.92 -7.93
N VAL A 148 -12.47 -1.80 -7.05
CA VAL A 148 -11.82 -3.05 -6.67
C VAL A 148 -12.57 -4.22 -7.31
N THR A 149 -12.24 -4.50 -8.57
CA THR A 149 -12.68 -5.71 -9.28
C THR A 149 -11.55 -6.73 -9.38
N LYS A 150 -11.88 -7.99 -9.75
CA LYS A 150 -10.87 -9.01 -10.07
C LYS A 150 -9.88 -8.51 -11.11
N GLU A 151 -10.37 -7.87 -12.16
CA GLU A 151 -9.55 -7.32 -13.23
C GLU A 151 -8.63 -6.21 -12.69
N THR A 152 -9.14 -5.28 -11.89
CA THR A 152 -8.33 -4.16 -11.40
C THR A 152 -7.17 -4.65 -10.54
N ILE A 153 -7.41 -5.57 -9.59
CA ILE A 153 -6.37 -6.02 -8.66
C ILE A 153 -5.45 -7.10 -9.26
N ALA A 154 -5.82 -7.70 -10.39
CA ALA A 154 -4.96 -8.63 -11.12
C ALA A 154 -4.07 -7.93 -12.16
N ARG A 155 -4.11 -6.60 -12.30
CA ARG A 155 -3.25 -5.87 -13.25
C ARG A 155 -1.85 -5.61 -12.72
N ASP A 156 -0.87 -5.52 -13.62
CA ASP A 156 0.46 -4.96 -13.34
C ASP A 156 0.50 -3.43 -13.56
N PHE A 157 1.64 -2.79 -13.30
CA PHE A 157 1.81 -1.35 -13.55
C PHE A 157 1.77 -0.95 -15.04
N ARG A 158 1.80 -1.92 -15.97
CA ARG A 158 1.64 -1.70 -17.41
C ARG A 158 0.19 -1.86 -17.86
N GLY A 159 -0.72 -2.21 -16.95
CA GLY A 159 -2.13 -2.44 -17.23
C GLY A 159 -2.45 -3.83 -17.78
N ASN A 160 -1.47 -4.75 -17.82
CA ASN A 160 -1.71 -6.13 -18.27
C ASN A 160 -2.31 -6.96 -17.15
N ILE A 161 -3.25 -7.84 -17.49
CA ILE A 161 -3.80 -8.81 -16.54
C ILE A 161 -2.78 -9.94 -16.30
N VAL A 162 -2.47 -10.19 -15.04
CA VAL A 162 -1.68 -11.33 -14.59
C VAL A 162 -2.56 -12.55 -14.50
N VAL A 163 -2.57 -13.35 -15.57
CA VAL A 163 -3.45 -14.53 -15.73
C VAL A 163 -3.36 -15.47 -14.52
N GLU A 164 -2.14 -15.79 -14.06
CA GLU A 164 -1.91 -16.66 -12.90
C GLU A 164 -2.57 -16.14 -11.61
N VAL A 165 -2.66 -14.81 -11.45
CA VAL A 165 -3.34 -14.19 -10.31
C VAL A 165 -4.85 -14.15 -10.56
N PHE A 166 -5.28 -13.70 -11.74
CA PHE A 166 -6.68 -13.55 -12.12
C PHE A 166 -7.48 -14.85 -12.02
N GLU A 167 -6.90 -15.97 -12.43
CA GLU A 167 -7.55 -17.29 -12.40
C GLU A 167 -7.72 -17.83 -10.98
N ARG A 168 -6.93 -17.35 -10.01
CA ARG A 168 -6.86 -17.90 -8.65
C ARG A 168 -7.68 -17.13 -7.61
N ILE A 169 -8.06 -15.89 -7.91
CA ILE A 169 -8.80 -14.98 -7.01
C ILE A 169 -10.31 -15.00 -7.23
#